data_AF-A0A7V8JJZ1-F1
#
_entry.id   AF-A0A7V8JJZ1-F1
#
_cell.length_a   1.000
_cell.length_b   1.000
_cell.length_c   1.000
_cell.angle_alpha   90.00
_cell.angle_beta   90.00
_cell.angle_gamma   90.00
#
_symmetry.space_group_name_H-M   'P 1'
#
loop_
_entity.id
_entity.type
_entity.pdbx_description
1 polymer ?
#
loop_
_entity_poly.entity_id
_entity_poly.type
_entity_poly.pdbx_seq_one_letter_code
_entity_poly.pdbx_strand_id
1 'polypeptide(L)'
;MHFTIARAHADDVERICAIERAAVELFRGHEAWPAYSAVSLPSDVVHDLITRGLVWVALVDDEVVGFVCLDTESSTDAIGIAEIDVLPSHGGKGIGAALLEHACTWAREAGYRQVDLGTLADVPWNAPFYAKHGFVEVDKHAPEFADALARDRENGFPDHLRVFMSRQLTPLARGDWTVWPAPAKLNLFLRIVGRLPNGYHELQTVFRLLDWGDEVRLRIRDDGTITRPVAIPGVPEDTDLTVRAARLLAETTGTRLGAEIGVVKRIPMGGGLGGGSSDAATVLVGLNALWGTGLDEDALAELGLRLGADVPVFVRGRSAWAEGVGEALSPIRLPRRWYVVLDPHEHVPTAALFADPELTRNAPRATISAFVSGETADNAFEPVVRARHPRVATALDWLAGFGHARLSGSGGCVFLETRTHEAALAIASRCPKGFTAHVAAGVDPSPLQVARSRIVAGDIVT
;
A
#
# COMPACT_ATOMS: atom_id res chain seq x y z
N MET A 1 2.18 19.29 27.10
CA MET A 1 1.42 18.06 26.80
C MET A 1 2.23 17.29 25.78
N HIS A 2 2.54 16.02 26.04
CA HIS A 2 3.30 15.18 25.14
C HIS A 2 2.32 14.34 24.31
N PHE A 3 2.52 14.28 23.00
CA PHE A 3 1.75 13.41 22.10
C PHE A 3 2.70 12.85 21.04
N THR A 4 2.31 11.75 20.41
CA THR A 4 3.02 11.15 19.29
C THR A 4 2.09 11.05 18.09
N ILE A 5 2.66 10.96 16.88
CA ILE A 5 1.91 10.68 15.66
C ILE A 5 2.36 9.31 15.15
N ALA A 6 1.39 8.45 14.89
CA ALA A 6 1.62 7.12 14.34
C ALA A 6 0.67 6.87 13.17
N ARG A 7 1.00 5.86 12.37
CA ARG A 7 0.10 5.37 11.33
C ARG A 7 -1.09 4.68 12.00
N ALA A 8 -2.30 4.91 11.50
CA ALA A 8 -3.49 4.31 12.05
C ALA A 8 -3.55 2.79 11.79
N HIS A 9 -4.19 2.06 12.70
CA HIS A 9 -4.49 0.64 12.62
C HIS A 9 -5.99 0.40 12.39
N ALA A 10 -6.35 -0.79 11.92
CA ALA A 10 -7.76 -1.13 11.68
C ALA A 10 -8.64 -0.97 12.94
N ASP A 11 -8.08 -1.18 14.13
CA ASP A 11 -8.77 -1.00 15.41
C ASP A 11 -9.03 0.48 15.78
N ASP A 12 -8.46 1.43 15.04
CA ASP A 12 -8.65 2.87 15.26
C ASP A 12 -9.90 3.41 14.54
N VAL A 13 -10.50 2.65 13.61
CA VAL A 13 -11.62 3.11 12.77
C VAL A 13 -12.77 3.70 13.60
N GLU A 14 -13.24 2.98 14.62
CA GLU A 14 -14.36 3.46 15.45
C GLU A 14 -14.02 4.74 16.22
N ARG A 15 -12.76 4.86 16.67
CA ARG A 15 -12.25 6.03 17.39
C ARG A 15 -12.16 7.24 16.47
N ILE A 16 -11.60 7.07 15.27
CA ILE A 16 -11.51 8.11 14.23
C ILE A 16 -12.91 8.65 13.90
N CYS A 17 -13.86 7.77 13.60
CA CYS A 17 -15.25 8.20 13.33
C CYS A 17 -15.91 8.89 14.55
N ALA A 18 -15.53 8.54 15.79
CA ALA A 18 -16.04 9.21 16.99
C ALA A 18 -15.44 10.62 17.17
N ILE A 19 -14.17 10.81 16.81
CA ILE A 19 -13.49 12.11 16.86
C ILE A 19 -14.11 13.06 15.84
N GLU A 20 -14.32 12.60 14.61
CA GLU A 20 -14.99 13.39 13.55
C GLU A 20 -16.36 13.87 14.03
N ARG A 21 -17.22 12.97 14.51
CA ARG A 21 -18.53 13.35 15.07
C ARG A 21 -18.43 14.39 16.18
N ALA A 22 -17.43 14.27 17.06
CA ALA A 22 -17.21 15.23 18.14
C ALA A 22 -16.68 16.59 17.65
N ALA A 23 -15.86 16.60 16.59
CA ALA A 23 -15.36 17.82 15.96
C ALA A 23 -16.46 18.55 15.19
N VAL A 24 -17.31 17.80 14.46
CA VAL A 24 -18.46 18.34 13.73
C VAL A 24 -19.37 19.17 14.66
N GLU A 25 -19.58 18.73 15.91
CA GLU A 25 -20.38 19.45 16.93
C GLU A 25 -19.93 20.91 17.17
N LEU A 26 -18.69 21.26 16.87
CA LEU A 26 -18.19 22.65 16.96
C LEU A 26 -18.86 23.59 15.95
N PHE A 27 -19.41 23.05 14.86
CA PHE A 27 -20.15 23.83 13.87
C PHE A 27 -21.61 24.06 14.25
N ARG A 28 -22.09 23.58 15.40
CA ARG A 28 -23.50 23.75 15.80
C ARG A 28 -23.86 25.25 15.85
N GLY A 29 -24.87 25.63 15.06
CA GLY A 29 -25.31 27.03 14.89
C GLY A 29 -24.65 27.78 13.73
N HIS A 30 -23.69 27.16 13.04
CA HIS A 30 -23.12 27.63 11.79
C HIS A 30 -24.01 27.27 10.59
N GLU A 31 -23.97 28.05 9.51
CA GLU A 31 -24.74 27.78 8.28
C GLU A 31 -24.37 26.43 7.64
N ALA A 32 -23.12 26.00 7.76
CA ALA A 32 -22.64 24.70 7.26
C ALA A 32 -23.09 23.48 8.10
N TRP A 33 -23.63 23.69 9.30
CA TRP A 33 -24.00 22.60 10.23
C TRP A 33 -24.92 21.53 9.63
N PRO A 34 -26.01 21.87 8.91
CA PRO A 34 -26.89 20.86 8.33
C PRO A 34 -26.17 19.94 7.34
N ALA A 35 -25.20 20.46 6.58
CA ALA A 35 -24.43 19.67 5.63
C ALA A 35 -23.46 18.71 6.36
N TYR A 36 -22.70 19.21 7.34
CA TYR A 36 -21.76 18.37 8.10
C TYR A 36 -22.46 17.35 9.00
N SER A 37 -23.55 17.71 9.68
CA SER A 37 -24.27 16.77 10.55
C SER A 37 -25.06 15.69 9.77
N ALA A 38 -25.31 15.89 8.48
CA ALA A 38 -25.98 14.92 7.62
C ALA A 38 -25.03 13.86 7.04
N VAL A 39 -23.73 14.15 6.97
CA VAL A 39 -22.71 13.28 6.36
C VAL A 39 -21.66 12.98 7.42
N SER A 40 -21.65 11.76 7.94
CA SER A 40 -20.58 11.28 8.81
C SER A 40 -19.51 10.58 8.00
N LEU A 41 -18.25 10.72 8.38
CA LEU A 41 -17.15 9.95 7.81
C LEU A 41 -17.40 8.42 7.94
N PRO A 42 -17.66 7.69 6.83
CA PRO A 42 -18.05 6.28 6.89
C PRO A 42 -16.88 5.39 7.35
N SER A 43 -17.16 4.42 8.22
CA SER A 43 -16.11 3.53 8.78
C SER A 43 -15.39 2.70 7.72
N ASP A 44 -16.08 2.31 6.64
CA ASP A 44 -15.53 1.58 5.52
C ASP A 44 -14.56 2.43 4.68
N VAL A 45 -14.86 3.72 4.51
CA VAL A 45 -13.94 4.69 3.88
C VAL A 45 -12.68 4.85 4.73
N VAL A 46 -12.82 5.02 6.05
CA VAL A 46 -11.67 5.11 6.96
C VAL A 46 -10.84 3.82 6.91
N HIS A 47 -11.49 2.66 6.93
CA HIS A 47 -10.80 1.37 6.84
C HIS A 47 -10.01 1.21 5.53
N ASP A 48 -10.57 1.63 4.39
CA ASP A 48 -9.86 1.62 3.09
C ASP A 48 -8.61 2.50 3.13
N LEU A 49 -8.75 3.75 3.61
CA LEU A 49 -7.62 4.67 3.72
C LEU A 49 -6.54 4.15 4.68
N ILE A 50 -6.93 3.53 5.81
CA ILE A 50 -5.99 2.87 6.73
C ILE A 50 -5.25 1.73 6.03
N THR A 51 -5.97 0.88 5.30
CA THR A 51 -5.39 -0.25 4.56
C THR A 51 -4.36 0.24 3.54
N ARG A 52 -4.69 1.32 2.81
CA ARG A 52 -3.79 1.98 1.84
C ARG A 52 -2.64 2.72 2.52
N GLY A 53 -2.73 2.97 3.83
CA GLY A 53 -1.72 3.68 4.60
C GLY A 53 -1.76 5.18 4.36
N LEU A 54 -2.95 5.75 4.35
CA LEU A 54 -3.18 7.17 4.12
C LEU A 54 -3.77 7.86 5.36
N VAL A 55 -3.69 7.21 6.53
CA VAL A 55 -4.25 7.74 7.78
C VAL A 55 -3.20 7.72 8.89
N TRP A 56 -3.09 8.83 9.60
CA TRP A 56 -2.27 8.98 10.80
C TRP A 56 -3.12 9.47 11.95
N VAL A 57 -2.78 9.02 13.16
CA VAL A 57 -3.44 9.36 14.41
C VAL A 57 -2.46 10.03 15.36
N ALA A 58 -2.95 11.00 16.13
CA ALA A 58 -2.24 11.58 17.25
C ALA A 58 -2.65 10.87 18.55
N LEU A 59 -1.66 10.42 19.32
CA LEU A 59 -1.86 9.67 20.56
C LEU A 59 -1.41 10.48 21.78
N VAL A 60 -2.21 10.43 22.83
CA VAL A 60 -1.93 10.99 24.16
C VAL A 60 -2.21 9.89 25.17
N ASP A 61 -1.19 9.48 25.92
CA ASP A 61 -1.31 8.37 26.87
C ASP A 61 -1.93 7.10 26.20
N ASP A 62 -1.49 6.81 24.97
CA ASP A 62 -1.95 5.73 24.08
C ASP A 62 -3.42 5.83 23.60
N GLU A 63 -4.11 6.92 23.91
CA GLU A 63 -5.46 7.20 23.39
C GLU A 63 -5.40 8.05 22.12
N VAL A 64 -6.19 7.67 21.11
CA VAL A 64 -6.33 8.44 19.86
C VAL A 64 -7.14 9.70 20.14
N VAL A 65 -6.54 10.87 19.92
CA VAL A 65 -7.16 12.17 20.20
C VAL A 65 -7.31 13.09 18.99
N GLY A 66 -6.76 12.69 17.84
CA GLY A 66 -6.90 13.37 16.57
C GLY A 66 -6.38 12.51 15.43
N PHE A 67 -6.72 12.85 14.19
CA PHE A 67 -6.29 12.11 13.01
C PHE A 67 -6.20 13.02 11.78
N VAL A 68 -5.49 12.54 10.77
CA VAL A 68 -5.49 13.11 9.41
C VAL A 68 -5.62 11.97 8.40
N CYS A 69 -6.55 12.14 7.46
CA CYS A 69 -6.81 11.25 6.34
C CYS A 69 -6.36 11.93 5.04
N LEU A 70 -5.54 11.23 4.26
CA LEU A 70 -5.17 11.65 2.91
C LEU A 70 -5.96 10.86 1.87
N ASP A 71 -6.21 11.47 0.73
CA ASP A 71 -6.76 10.80 -0.45
C ASP A 71 -5.90 11.07 -1.68
N THR A 72 -6.02 10.20 -2.66
CA THR A 72 -5.29 10.30 -3.93
C THR A 72 -6.22 10.68 -5.09
N GLU A 73 -7.36 11.32 -4.80
CA GLU A 73 -8.33 11.71 -5.83
C GLU A 73 -7.87 12.95 -6.62
N SER A 74 -6.85 13.66 -6.13
CA SER A 74 -6.20 14.76 -6.84
C SER A 74 -5.36 14.28 -8.06
N SER A 75 -4.67 15.22 -8.70
CA SER A 75 -3.76 14.96 -9.82
C SER A 75 -2.60 14.03 -9.44
N THR A 76 -1.87 13.51 -10.44
CA THR A 76 -0.73 12.61 -10.20
C THR A 76 0.37 13.20 -9.32
N ASP A 77 0.48 14.54 -9.27
CA ASP A 77 1.53 15.26 -8.55
C ASP A 77 1.04 15.92 -7.25
N ALA A 78 -0.25 15.80 -6.95
CA ALA A 78 -0.86 16.37 -5.76
C ALA A 78 -1.57 15.30 -4.92
N ILE A 79 -1.77 15.58 -3.65
CA ILE A 79 -2.50 14.70 -2.74
C ILE A 79 -3.48 15.52 -1.89
N GLY A 80 -4.67 14.99 -1.66
CA GLY A 80 -5.71 15.64 -0.86
C GLY A 80 -5.57 15.34 0.63
N ILE A 81 -5.91 16.30 1.47
CA ILE A 81 -6.35 16.04 2.84
C ILE A 81 -7.88 15.88 2.79
N ALA A 82 -8.32 14.65 2.97
CA ALA A 82 -9.73 14.30 2.97
C ALA A 82 -10.43 14.77 4.25
N GLU A 83 -9.77 14.59 5.40
CA GLU A 83 -10.29 14.99 6.71
C GLU A 83 -9.15 15.17 7.72
N ILE A 84 -9.30 16.12 8.64
CA ILE A 84 -8.37 16.33 9.75
C ILE A 84 -9.11 16.90 10.96
N ASP A 85 -9.19 16.09 12.01
CA ASP A 85 -9.91 16.45 13.23
C ASP A 85 -9.09 16.18 14.49
N VAL A 86 -9.38 16.97 15.52
CA VAL A 86 -8.87 16.78 16.88
C VAL A 86 -10.05 16.85 17.82
N LEU A 87 -10.07 15.96 18.82
CA LEU A 87 -11.09 16.01 19.88
C LEU A 87 -11.19 17.44 20.46
N PRO A 88 -12.41 17.98 20.63
CA PRO A 88 -12.57 19.33 21.19
C PRO A 88 -11.85 19.55 22.53
N SER A 89 -11.81 18.55 23.40
CA SER A 89 -11.08 18.56 24.69
C SER A 89 -9.55 18.68 24.54
N HIS A 90 -9.06 18.50 23.33
CA HIS A 90 -7.65 18.53 22.91
C HIS A 90 -7.34 19.66 21.91
N GLY A 91 -8.35 20.46 21.54
CA GLY A 91 -8.21 21.63 20.67
C GLY A 91 -7.27 22.69 21.24
N GLY A 92 -6.61 23.45 20.35
CA GLY A 92 -5.69 24.53 20.74
C GLY A 92 -4.35 24.09 21.34
N LYS A 93 -4.05 22.78 21.35
CA LYS A 93 -2.82 22.22 21.93
C LYS A 93 -1.71 21.90 20.90
N GLY A 94 -1.86 22.38 19.67
CA GLY A 94 -0.90 22.17 18.57
C GLY A 94 -1.00 20.83 17.84
N ILE A 95 -1.92 19.94 18.24
CA ILE A 95 -2.07 18.60 17.65
C ILE A 95 -2.46 18.67 16.16
N GLY A 96 -3.45 19.49 15.80
CA GLY A 96 -3.88 19.65 14.41
C GLY A 96 -2.76 20.20 13.51
N ALA A 97 -1.98 21.16 14.01
CA ALA A 97 -0.79 21.67 13.32
C ALA A 97 0.25 20.58 13.08
N ALA A 98 0.52 19.73 14.09
CA ALA A 98 1.47 18.65 13.96
C ALA A 98 1.00 17.55 12.99
N LEU A 99 -0.29 17.19 13.01
CA LEU A 99 -0.88 16.27 12.04
C LEU A 99 -0.79 16.80 10.61
N LEU A 100 -1.10 18.08 10.41
CA LEU A 100 -0.99 18.75 9.11
C LEU A 100 0.45 18.75 8.58
N GLU A 101 1.44 19.17 9.38
CA GLU A 101 2.84 19.17 8.96
C GLU A 101 3.39 17.76 8.74
N HIS A 102 2.94 16.78 9.53
CA HIS A 102 3.29 15.37 9.33
C HIS A 102 2.76 14.86 7.99
N ALA A 103 1.50 15.15 7.65
CA ALA A 103 0.91 14.81 6.36
C ALA A 103 1.67 15.46 5.19
N CYS A 104 1.96 16.77 5.27
CA CYS A 104 2.74 17.48 4.26
C CYS A 104 4.16 16.91 4.11
N THR A 105 4.80 16.53 5.22
CA THR A 105 6.13 15.90 5.22
C THR A 105 6.08 14.56 4.51
N TRP A 106 5.14 13.67 4.89
CA TRP A 106 5.00 12.38 4.23
C TRP A 106 4.68 12.52 2.74
N ALA A 107 3.78 13.45 2.38
CA ALA A 107 3.45 13.73 0.98
C ALA A 107 4.70 14.13 0.17
N ARG A 108 5.52 15.02 0.72
CA ARG A 108 6.80 15.42 0.12
C ARG A 108 7.76 14.24 -0.02
N GLU A 109 7.94 13.44 1.03
CA GLU A 109 8.79 12.24 1.00
C GLU A 109 8.30 11.21 -0.03
N ALA A 110 6.99 11.12 -0.25
CA ALA A 110 6.39 10.28 -1.29
C ALA A 110 6.47 10.89 -2.71
N GLY A 111 7.06 12.08 -2.86
CA GLY A 111 7.31 12.77 -4.12
C GLY A 111 6.17 13.69 -4.59
N TYR A 112 5.11 13.88 -3.81
CA TYR A 112 4.07 14.86 -4.16
C TYR A 112 4.64 16.28 -4.10
N ARG A 113 4.19 17.13 -5.02
CA ARG A 113 4.61 18.54 -5.12
C ARG A 113 3.63 19.49 -4.48
N GLN A 114 2.41 19.04 -4.25
CA GLN A 114 1.32 19.86 -3.75
C GLN A 114 0.43 19.05 -2.80
N VAL A 115 -0.08 19.72 -1.77
CA VAL A 115 -1.17 19.22 -0.93
C VAL A 115 -2.38 20.11 -1.11
N ASP A 116 -3.53 19.50 -1.33
CA ASP A 116 -4.81 20.16 -1.55
C ASP A 116 -5.78 19.86 -0.42
N LEU A 117 -6.68 20.81 -0.11
CA LEU A 117 -7.78 20.59 0.82
C LEU A 117 -8.98 21.48 0.51
N GLY A 118 -10.16 21.01 0.89
CA GLY A 118 -11.40 21.80 0.92
C GLY A 118 -11.74 22.16 2.36
N THR A 119 -12.10 23.42 2.62
CA THR A 119 -12.43 23.87 3.98
C THR A 119 -13.43 25.05 3.99
N LEU A 120 -13.77 25.54 5.18
CA LEU A 120 -14.63 26.72 5.36
C LEU A 120 -13.83 28.02 5.34
N ALA A 121 -14.35 29.01 4.62
CA ALA A 121 -13.74 30.34 4.47
C ALA A 121 -13.81 31.18 5.75
N ASP A 122 -14.89 31.06 6.51
CA ASP A 122 -15.31 32.00 7.55
C ASP A 122 -15.09 31.50 8.99
N VAL A 123 -14.55 30.28 9.14
CA VAL A 123 -14.27 29.68 10.44
C VAL A 123 -12.79 29.87 10.83
N PRO A 124 -12.47 30.47 11.99
CA PRO A 124 -11.08 30.80 12.37
C PRO A 124 -10.10 29.62 12.42
N TRP A 125 -10.58 28.41 12.69
CA TRP A 125 -9.78 27.18 12.74
C TRP A 125 -9.78 26.37 11.43
N ASN A 126 -10.34 26.94 10.34
CA ASN A 126 -10.34 26.37 8.98
C ASN A 126 -9.41 27.16 8.06
N ALA A 127 -9.90 27.90 7.05
CA ALA A 127 -9.04 28.59 6.08
C ALA A 127 -7.94 29.47 6.72
N PRO A 128 -8.22 30.28 7.77
CA PRO A 128 -7.19 31.06 8.46
C PRO A 128 -6.15 30.21 9.20
N PHE A 129 -6.49 28.99 9.63
CA PHE A 129 -5.53 28.05 10.21
C PHE A 129 -4.59 27.51 9.14
N TYR A 130 -5.11 27.01 8.02
CA TYR A 130 -4.29 26.50 6.92
C TYR A 130 -3.42 27.58 6.28
N ALA A 131 -3.91 28.82 6.17
CA ALA A 131 -3.13 29.95 5.68
C ALA A 131 -1.84 30.20 6.51
N LYS A 132 -1.92 30.03 7.84
CA LYS A 132 -0.74 30.13 8.73
C LYS A 132 0.28 29.00 8.50
N HIS A 133 -0.17 27.90 7.92
CA HIS A 133 0.64 26.72 7.57
C HIS A 133 1.02 26.69 6.08
N GLY A 134 0.97 27.84 5.40
CA GLY A 134 1.50 27.99 4.03
C GLY A 134 0.56 27.53 2.92
N PHE A 135 -0.70 27.23 3.24
CA PHE A 135 -1.73 27.04 2.22
C PHE A 135 -2.23 28.38 1.70
N VAL A 136 -2.57 28.44 0.41
CA VAL A 136 -3.18 29.62 -0.22
C VAL A 136 -4.50 29.21 -0.84
N GLU A 137 -5.49 30.11 -0.80
CA GLU A 137 -6.73 29.89 -1.54
C GLU A 137 -6.44 29.84 -3.04
N VAL A 138 -7.12 28.92 -3.74
CA VAL A 138 -6.99 28.70 -5.18
C VAL A 138 -8.35 28.84 -5.87
N ASP A 139 -8.35 28.89 -7.20
CA ASP A 139 -9.60 28.97 -7.95
C ASP A 139 -10.43 27.70 -7.70
N LYS A 140 -11.55 27.86 -6.98
CA LYS A 140 -12.45 26.75 -6.66
C LYS A 140 -13.01 26.06 -7.90
N HIS A 141 -13.02 26.73 -9.06
CA HIS A 141 -13.52 26.17 -10.31
C HIS A 141 -12.42 25.51 -11.16
N ALA A 142 -11.19 25.42 -10.64
CA ALA A 142 -10.13 24.69 -11.32
C ALA A 142 -10.50 23.20 -11.48
N PRO A 143 -10.09 22.54 -12.58
CA PRO A 143 -10.50 21.17 -12.89
C PRO A 143 -10.23 20.15 -11.79
N GLU A 144 -9.14 20.31 -11.04
CA GLU A 144 -8.73 19.47 -9.92
C GLU A 144 -9.74 19.45 -8.75
N PHE A 145 -10.59 20.46 -8.61
CA PHE A 145 -11.62 20.55 -7.56
C PHE A 145 -13.03 20.23 -8.06
N ALA A 146 -13.18 19.88 -9.34
CA ALA A 146 -14.50 19.68 -9.96
C ALA A 146 -15.32 18.57 -9.24
N ASP A 147 -14.68 17.46 -8.90
CA ASP A 147 -15.34 16.33 -8.21
C ASP A 147 -15.71 16.70 -6.77
N ALA A 148 -14.82 17.39 -6.06
CA ALA A 148 -15.11 17.88 -4.70
C ALA A 148 -16.27 18.87 -4.69
N LEU A 149 -16.31 19.82 -5.63
CA LEU A 149 -17.43 20.74 -5.81
C LEU A 149 -18.73 20.03 -6.20
N ALA A 150 -18.66 19.00 -7.03
CA ALA A 150 -19.84 18.21 -7.38
C ALA A 150 -20.43 17.53 -6.14
N ARG A 151 -19.57 16.92 -5.30
CA ARG A 151 -19.99 16.32 -4.03
C ARG A 151 -20.59 17.34 -3.07
N ASP A 152 -19.99 18.52 -2.93
CA ASP A 152 -20.55 19.60 -2.12
C ASP A 152 -21.96 19.98 -2.59
N ARG A 153 -22.18 20.12 -3.91
CA ARG A 153 -23.50 20.41 -4.48
C ARG A 153 -24.51 19.28 -4.26
N GLU A 154 -24.10 18.03 -4.47
CA GLU A 154 -24.94 16.85 -4.25
C GLU A 154 -25.37 16.71 -2.78
N ASN A 155 -24.49 17.09 -1.85
CA ASN A 155 -24.75 17.09 -0.41
C ASN A 155 -25.46 18.37 0.08
N GLY A 156 -25.75 19.32 -0.81
CA GLY A 156 -26.42 20.59 -0.46
C GLY A 156 -25.56 21.54 0.37
N PHE A 157 -24.23 21.45 0.28
CA PHE A 157 -23.30 22.32 0.97
C PHE A 157 -23.37 23.77 0.41
N PRO A 158 -23.38 24.82 1.26
CA PRO A 158 -23.44 26.20 0.78
C PRO A 158 -22.15 26.63 0.05
N ASP A 159 -22.26 26.88 -1.26
CA ASP A 159 -21.11 27.15 -2.15
C ASP A 159 -20.29 28.40 -1.76
N HIS A 160 -20.89 29.41 -1.11
CA HIS A 160 -20.17 30.61 -0.65
C HIS A 160 -19.29 30.34 0.57
N LEU A 161 -19.50 29.25 1.30
CA LEU A 161 -18.70 28.89 2.47
C LEU A 161 -17.48 28.05 2.09
N ARG A 162 -17.52 27.33 0.96
CA ARG A 162 -16.42 26.45 0.53
C ARG A 162 -15.30 27.26 -0.11
N VAL A 163 -14.09 27.06 0.42
CA VAL A 163 -12.84 27.41 -0.26
C VAL A 163 -11.96 26.18 -0.42
N PHE A 164 -11.20 26.14 -1.51
CA PHE A 164 -10.12 25.19 -1.70
C PHE A 164 -8.80 25.89 -1.49
N MET A 165 -7.86 25.18 -0.88
CA MET A 165 -6.54 25.70 -0.61
C MET A 165 -5.48 24.69 -1.00
N SER A 166 -4.35 25.19 -1.49
CA SER A 166 -3.21 24.37 -1.89
C SER A 166 -1.93 24.87 -1.23
N ARG A 167 -1.04 23.95 -0.87
CA ARG A 167 0.32 24.23 -0.43
C ARG A 167 1.31 23.58 -1.37
N GLN A 168 2.19 24.39 -1.97
CA GLN A 168 3.36 23.88 -2.66
C GLN A 168 4.35 23.29 -1.65
N LEU A 169 4.80 22.08 -1.91
CA LEU A 169 5.81 21.39 -1.13
C LEU A 169 7.20 21.73 -1.66
N THR A 170 8.14 21.93 -0.75
CA THR A 170 9.53 22.12 -1.13
C THR A 170 10.08 20.87 -1.80
N PRO A 171 10.91 20.98 -2.85
CA PRO A 171 11.54 19.82 -3.49
C PRO A 171 12.32 18.94 -2.51
N LEU A 172 12.48 17.66 -2.87
CA LEU A 172 13.33 16.74 -2.11
C LEU A 172 14.80 17.10 -2.30
N ALA A 173 15.55 17.13 -1.20
CA ALA A 173 17.00 17.21 -1.21
C ALA A 173 17.60 15.81 -1.07
N ARG A 174 18.86 15.67 -1.50
CA ARG A 174 19.58 14.39 -1.51
C ARG A 174 19.61 13.64 -0.17
N GLY A 175 19.69 14.37 0.94
CA GLY A 175 19.72 13.80 2.30
C GLY A 175 18.35 13.55 2.92
N ASP A 176 17.26 13.81 2.21
CA ASP A 176 15.92 13.56 2.72
C ASP A 176 15.56 12.07 2.68
N TRP A 177 14.58 11.70 3.51
CA TRP A 177 13.89 10.44 3.33
C TRP A 177 12.96 10.52 2.12
N THR A 178 12.84 9.40 1.43
CA THR A 178 11.87 9.17 0.36
C THR A 178 11.02 7.95 0.70
N VAL A 179 9.76 7.95 0.29
CA VAL A 179 8.76 6.93 0.62
C VAL A 179 8.33 6.20 -0.65
N TRP A 180 8.40 4.87 -0.62
CA TRP A 180 8.18 4.00 -1.77
C TRP A 180 7.19 2.87 -1.42
N PRO A 181 6.10 2.69 -2.20
CA PRO A 181 5.21 1.56 -2.01
C PRO A 181 5.88 0.23 -2.40
N ALA A 182 5.72 -0.80 -1.57
CA ALA A 182 6.12 -2.18 -1.86
C ALA A 182 4.87 -3.08 -1.92
N PRO A 183 4.18 -3.15 -3.07
CA PRO A 183 2.85 -3.79 -3.18
C PRO A 183 2.91 -5.30 -2.95
N ALA A 184 1.82 -5.89 -2.48
CA ALA A 184 1.62 -7.32 -2.46
C ALA A 184 1.27 -7.87 -3.85
N LYS A 185 1.37 -9.19 -4.00
CA LYS A 185 0.85 -9.92 -5.15
C LYS A 185 -0.10 -11.04 -4.76
N LEU A 186 -0.86 -11.51 -5.72
CA LEU A 186 -1.55 -12.79 -5.72
C LEU A 186 -1.07 -13.67 -6.86
N ASN A 187 -1.08 -14.98 -6.66
CA ASN A 187 -1.03 -15.96 -7.75
C ASN A 187 -2.47 -16.34 -8.09
N LEU A 188 -3.00 -15.85 -9.22
CA LEU A 188 -4.40 -16.13 -9.60
C LEU A 188 -4.65 -17.61 -9.94
N PHE A 189 -3.58 -18.33 -10.26
CA PHE A 189 -3.45 -19.78 -10.26
C PHE A 189 -1.95 -20.10 -10.07
N LEU A 190 -1.60 -21.34 -9.74
CA LEU A 190 -0.20 -21.78 -9.70
C LEU A 190 -0.10 -23.25 -10.05
N ARG A 191 0.66 -23.59 -11.09
CA ARG A 191 0.94 -24.97 -11.50
C ARG A 191 2.42 -25.27 -11.38
N ILE A 192 2.73 -26.52 -11.01
CA ILE A 192 4.06 -27.09 -11.12
C ILE A 192 4.03 -28.07 -12.29
N VAL A 193 4.70 -27.70 -13.39
CA VAL A 193 4.66 -28.45 -14.65
C VAL A 193 5.80 -29.47 -14.77
N GLY A 194 6.84 -29.30 -13.97
CA GLY A 194 7.98 -30.20 -13.97
C GLY A 194 9.06 -29.80 -12.98
N ARG A 195 10.24 -30.39 -13.17
CA ARG A 195 11.46 -30.08 -12.44
C ARG A 195 12.58 -29.79 -13.42
N LEU A 196 13.26 -28.67 -13.22
CA LEU A 196 14.39 -28.25 -14.03
C LEU A 196 15.66 -29.04 -13.66
N PRO A 197 16.67 -29.12 -14.56
CA PRO A 197 17.93 -29.82 -14.30
C PRO A 197 18.70 -29.33 -13.06
N ASN A 198 18.52 -28.05 -12.71
CA ASN A 198 19.13 -27.42 -11.53
C ASN A 198 18.40 -27.78 -10.21
N GLY A 199 17.36 -28.63 -10.27
CA GLY A 199 16.62 -29.10 -9.10
C GLY A 199 15.42 -28.24 -8.70
N TYR A 200 15.22 -27.06 -9.31
CA TYR A 200 14.07 -26.19 -9.08
C TYR A 200 12.81 -26.72 -9.78
N HIS A 201 11.64 -26.31 -9.28
CA HIS A 201 10.36 -26.61 -9.90
C HIS A 201 10.07 -25.63 -11.03
N GLU A 202 9.64 -26.16 -12.17
CA GLU A 202 9.13 -25.34 -13.26
C GLU A 202 7.66 -25.01 -12.99
N LEU A 203 7.32 -23.73 -13.05
CA LEU A 203 6.04 -23.17 -12.66
C LEU A 203 5.32 -22.54 -13.85
N GLN A 204 4.00 -22.47 -13.75
CA GLN A 204 3.16 -21.53 -14.50
C GLN A 204 2.21 -20.83 -13.55
N THR A 205 2.14 -19.51 -13.61
CA THR A 205 1.27 -18.71 -12.74
C THR A 205 0.87 -17.40 -13.42
N VAL A 206 -0.19 -16.76 -12.94
CA VAL A 206 -0.45 -15.34 -13.24
C VAL A 206 -0.31 -14.53 -11.96
N PHE A 207 0.62 -13.58 -11.97
CA PHE A 207 0.79 -12.60 -10.92
C PHE A 207 -0.20 -11.46 -11.10
N ARG A 208 -0.91 -11.12 -10.02
CA ARG A 208 -1.74 -9.93 -9.89
C ARG A 208 -1.17 -9.05 -8.78
N LEU A 209 -0.72 -7.86 -9.11
CA LEU A 209 -0.28 -6.87 -8.11
C LEU A 209 -1.50 -6.21 -7.45
N LEU A 210 -1.35 -5.81 -6.19
CA LEU A 210 -2.39 -5.16 -5.38
C LEU A 210 -2.02 -3.70 -5.07
N ASP A 211 -3.03 -2.84 -4.83
CA ASP A 211 -2.86 -1.48 -4.29
C ASP A 211 -2.63 -1.44 -2.77
N TRP A 212 -2.27 -2.58 -2.19
CA TRP A 212 -1.93 -2.77 -0.79
C TRP A 212 -0.56 -3.43 -0.68
N GLY A 213 0.24 -3.03 0.29
CA GLY A 213 1.54 -3.65 0.54
C GLY A 213 2.34 -2.97 1.63
N ASP A 214 3.65 -3.16 1.67
CA ASP A 214 4.54 -2.51 2.63
C ASP A 214 4.88 -1.07 2.20
N GLU A 215 5.58 -0.34 3.06
CA GLU A 215 6.17 0.97 2.72
C GLU A 215 7.68 0.92 3.00
N VAL A 216 8.49 1.18 1.98
CA VAL A 216 9.95 1.27 2.09
C VAL A 216 10.35 2.73 2.10
N ARG A 217 11.22 3.10 3.05
CA ARG A 217 11.81 4.43 3.15
C ARG A 217 13.29 4.36 2.81
N LEU A 218 13.76 5.27 1.97
CA LEU A 218 15.15 5.32 1.52
C LEU A 218 15.73 6.72 1.75
N ARG A 219 16.94 6.79 2.27
CA ARG A 219 17.72 8.04 2.40
C ARG A 219 19.14 7.80 1.92
N ILE A 220 19.64 8.65 1.03
CA ILE A 220 20.99 8.53 0.48
C ILE A 220 22.02 8.86 1.56
N ARG A 221 23.16 8.16 1.53
CA ARG A 221 24.36 8.47 2.32
C ARG A 221 25.56 8.67 1.41
N ASP A 222 26.52 9.47 1.86
CA ASP A 222 27.75 9.79 1.10
C ASP A 222 28.97 8.99 1.54
N ASP A 223 28.84 8.14 2.55
CA ASP A 223 29.93 7.37 3.15
C ASP A 223 29.98 5.91 2.67
N GLY A 224 29.18 5.54 1.68
CA GLY A 224 29.08 4.18 1.15
C GLY A 224 28.42 3.17 2.10
N THR A 225 27.95 3.58 3.27
CA THR A 225 27.41 2.66 4.28
C THR A 225 25.94 2.33 3.99
N ILE A 226 25.58 1.05 4.09
CA ILE A 226 24.20 0.59 3.91
C ILE A 226 23.70 0.02 5.24
N THR A 227 22.62 0.61 5.77
CA THR A 227 22.07 0.24 7.10
C THR A 227 20.54 0.24 7.10
N ARG A 228 19.96 -0.59 7.97
CA ARG A 228 18.54 -0.59 8.32
C ARG A 228 18.39 -0.29 9.83
N PRO A 229 18.33 0.99 10.22
CA PRO A 229 18.45 1.41 11.62
C PRO A 229 17.29 0.92 12.50
N VAL A 230 16.11 0.68 11.92
CA VAL A 230 14.95 0.13 12.62
C VAL A 230 14.90 -1.37 12.40
N ALA A 231 14.94 -2.15 13.48
CA ALA A 231 14.87 -3.60 13.39
C ALA A 231 13.48 -4.06 12.94
N ILE A 232 13.45 -5.05 12.05
CA ILE A 232 12.24 -5.82 11.73
C ILE A 232 12.26 -7.08 12.59
N PRO A 233 11.25 -7.32 13.45
CA PRO A 233 11.20 -8.51 14.30
C PRO A 233 11.39 -9.80 13.48
N GLY A 234 12.31 -10.65 13.92
CA GLY A 234 12.59 -11.94 13.27
C GLY A 234 13.42 -11.88 11.98
N VAL A 235 13.89 -10.71 11.55
CA VAL A 235 14.70 -10.55 10.33
C VAL A 235 16.04 -9.87 10.65
N PRO A 236 17.12 -10.64 10.87
CA PRO A 236 18.48 -10.10 11.00
C PRO A 236 18.87 -9.25 9.79
N GLU A 237 19.57 -8.14 10.02
CA GLU A 237 19.90 -7.13 9.00
C GLU A 237 20.75 -7.69 7.84
N ASP A 238 21.70 -8.58 8.15
CA ASP A 238 22.57 -9.23 7.17
C ASP A 238 21.82 -10.21 6.25
N THR A 239 20.70 -10.75 6.72
CA THR A 239 19.83 -11.65 5.95
C THR A 239 18.65 -10.95 5.28
N ASP A 240 18.38 -9.68 5.62
CA ASP A 240 17.29 -8.90 5.05
C ASP A 240 17.48 -8.70 3.54
N LEU A 241 16.45 -9.06 2.77
CA LEU A 241 16.44 -8.89 1.32
C LEU A 241 16.57 -7.41 0.90
N THR A 242 16.13 -6.44 1.70
CA THR A 242 16.30 -5.01 1.42
C THR A 242 17.77 -4.58 1.48
N VAL A 243 18.47 -4.96 2.54
CA VAL A 243 19.90 -4.68 2.71
C VAL A 243 20.72 -5.41 1.65
N ARG A 244 20.38 -6.68 1.38
CA ARG A 244 21.02 -7.47 0.31
C ARG A 244 20.77 -6.87 -1.07
N ALA A 245 19.58 -6.34 -1.35
CA ALA A 245 19.26 -5.66 -2.59
C ALA A 245 20.13 -4.40 -2.78
N ALA A 246 20.21 -3.55 -1.77
CA ALA A 246 21.02 -2.34 -1.81
C ALA A 246 22.51 -2.65 -2.02
N ARG A 247 23.05 -3.64 -1.30
CA ARG A 247 24.45 -4.09 -1.45
C ARG A 247 24.70 -4.65 -2.85
N LEU A 248 23.82 -5.51 -3.34
CA LEU A 248 23.93 -6.10 -4.67
C LEU A 248 23.92 -5.03 -5.77
N LEU A 249 23.05 -4.03 -5.66
CA LEU A 249 23.02 -2.91 -6.59
C LEU A 249 24.31 -2.08 -6.51
N ALA A 250 24.78 -1.79 -5.30
CA ALA A 250 26.01 -1.02 -5.11
C ALA A 250 27.24 -1.71 -5.69
N GLU A 251 27.38 -3.02 -5.42
CA GLU A 251 28.45 -3.86 -5.97
C GLU A 251 28.40 -3.92 -7.50
N THR A 252 27.21 -4.05 -8.08
CA THR A 252 27.04 -4.18 -9.53
C THR A 252 27.36 -2.86 -10.26
N THR A 253 27.01 -1.73 -9.67
CA THR A 253 27.13 -0.40 -10.31
C THR A 253 28.43 0.31 -9.95
N GLY A 254 29.13 -0.12 -8.90
CA GLY A 254 30.34 0.52 -8.40
C GLY A 254 30.10 1.89 -7.75
N THR A 255 28.84 2.22 -7.42
CA THR A 255 28.52 3.47 -6.71
C THR A 255 29.25 3.54 -5.38
N ARG A 256 29.63 4.76 -4.97
CA ARG A 256 30.22 5.03 -3.64
C ARG A 256 29.19 5.52 -2.64
N LEU A 257 27.94 5.61 -3.05
CA LEU A 257 26.84 6.04 -2.19
C LEU A 257 26.39 4.90 -1.30
N GLY A 258 25.93 5.27 -0.12
CA GLY A 258 25.26 4.41 0.83
C GLY A 258 23.76 4.70 0.88
N ALA A 259 23.06 3.98 1.76
CA ALA A 259 21.65 4.22 2.03
C ALA A 259 21.27 3.85 3.46
N GLU A 260 20.34 4.61 4.03
CA GLU A 260 19.51 4.14 5.14
C GLU A 260 18.19 3.61 4.61
N ILE A 261 17.77 2.48 5.14
CA ILE A 261 16.56 1.76 4.73
C ILE A 261 15.63 1.65 5.94
N GLY A 262 14.40 2.14 5.79
CA GLY A 262 13.29 1.87 6.69
C GLY A 262 12.25 0.99 5.99
N VAL A 263 11.58 0.11 6.73
CA VAL A 263 10.47 -0.67 6.19
C VAL A 263 9.33 -0.68 7.20
N VAL A 264 8.14 -0.28 6.76
CA VAL A 264 6.89 -0.42 7.51
C VAL A 264 6.15 -1.62 6.95
N LYS A 265 6.13 -2.71 7.73
CA LYS A 265 5.50 -3.97 7.34
C LYS A 265 3.99 -3.94 7.58
N ARG A 266 3.24 -4.29 6.54
CA ARG A 266 1.79 -4.51 6.50
C ARG A 266 1.46 -5.88 5.90
N ILE A 267 2.28 -6.36 4.97
CA ILE A 267 2.14 -7.70 4.39
C ILE A 267 2.61 -8.74 5.43
N PRO A 268 1.79 -9.77 5.73
CA PRO A 268 2.21 -10.84 6.65
C PRO A 268 3.40 -11.62 6.10
N MET A 269 4.34 -11.93 6.99
CA MET A 269 5.55 -12.68 6.64
C MET A 269 5.21 -14.12 6.26
N GLY A 270 5.72 -14.58 5.12
CA GLY A 270 5.51 -15.96 4.67
C GLY A 270 4.08 -16.29 4.24
N GLY A 271 3.21 -15.30 4.01
CA GLY A 271 1.82 -15.49 3.62
C GLY A 271 1.56 -15.83 2.15
N GLY A 272 2.60 -15.99 1.32
CA GLY A 272 2.44 -16.22 -0.12
C GLY A 272 2.07 -14.97 -0.93
N LEU A 273 2.20 -13.79 -0.31
CA LEU A 273 1.89 -12.48 -0.89
C LEU A 273 3.10 -11.72 -1.45
N GLY A 274 4.31 -12.29 -1.33
CA GLY A 274 5.52 -11.76 -1.94
C GLY A 274 6.15 -10.55 -1.25
N GLY A 275 5.78 -10.23 0.00
CA GLY A 275 6.23 -9.00 0.69
C GLY A 275 7.74 -8.78 0.68
N GLY A 276 8.54 -9.77 1.12
CA GLY A 276 10.02 -9.61 1.11
C GLY A 276 10.62 -9.43 -0.28
N SER A 277 10.04 -10.05 -1.31
CA SER A 277 10.46 -9.85 -2.70
C SER A 277 10.08 -8.46 -3.22
N SER A 278 8.92 -7.95 -2.80
CA SER A 278 8.44 -6.61 -3.13
C SER A 278 9.30 -5.52 -2.46
N ASP A 279 9.66 -5.71 -1.19
CA ASP A 279 10.58 -4.82 -0.48
C ASP A 279 11.93 -4.74 -1.19
N ALA A 280 12.49 -5.90 -1.58
CA ALA A 280 13.75 -5.98 -2.31
C ALA A 280 13.68 -5.29 -3.69
N ALA A 281 12.62 -5.55 -4.46
CA ALA A 281 12.39 -4.89 -5.74
C ALA A 281 12.26 -3.38 -5.57
N THR A 282 11.54 -2.94 -4.54
CA THR A 282 11.36 -1.52 -4.22
C THR A 282 12.69 -0.84 -3.90
N VAL A 283 13.57 -1.51 -3.15
CA VAL A 283 14.93 -1.02 -2.88
C VAL A 283 15.74 -0.94 -4.16
N LEU A 284 15.72 -1.97 -5.02
CA LEU A 284 16.44 -1.95 -6.31
C LEU A 284 15.98 -0.78 -7.19
N VAL A 285 14.66 -0.63 -7.36
CA VAL A 285 14.06 0.40 -8.20
C VAL A 285 14.30 1.80 -7.61
N GLY A 286 14.05 1.98 -6.32
CA GLY A 286 14.23 3.25 -5.62
C GLY A 286 15.69 3.68 -5.60
N LEU A 287 16.62 2.82 -5.17
CA LEU A 287 18.04 3.18 -5.13
C LEU A 287 18.65 3.33 -6.52
N ASN A 288 18.19 2.61 -7.55
CA ASN A 288 18.65 2.85 -8.93
C ASN A 288 18.31 4.28 -9.40
N ALA A 289 17.13 4.77 -9.02
CA ALA A 289 16.73 6.15 -9.29
C ALA A 289 17.51 7.15 -8.43
N LEU A 290 17.56 6.93 -7.10
CA LEU A 290 18.19 7.84 -6.14
C LEU A 290 19.72 7.96 -6.31
N TRP A 291 20.40 6.87 -6.64
CA TRP A 291 21.83 6.85 -6.90
C TRP A 291 22.18 7.21 -8.35
N GLY A 292 21.18 7.34 -9.23
CA GLY A 292 21.39 7.65 -10.65
C GLY A 292 22.23 6.59 -11.38
N THR A 293 22.09 5.32 -11.03
CA THR A 293 22.95 4.24 -11.58
C THR A 293 22.59 3.84 -13.01
N GLY A 294 21.40 4.23 -13.48
CA GLY A 294 21.03 4.11 -14.90
C GLY A 294 20.79 2.69 -15.40
N LEU A 295 20.61 1.70 -14.51
CA LEU A 295 20.21 0.36 -14.91
C LEU A 295 18.79 0.40 -15.46
N ASP A 296 18.57 -0.32 -16.56
CA ASP A 296 17.24 -0.49 -17.14
C ASP A 296 16.41 -1.55 -16.39
N GLU A 297 15.16 -1.72 -16.81
CA GLU A 297 14.23 -2.66 -16.17
C GLU A 297 14.72 -4.11 -16.25
N ASP A 298 15.34 -4.51 -17.37
CA ASP A 298 15.79 -5.89 -17.57
C ASP A 298 16.99 -6.19 -16.67
N ALA A 299 17.98 -5.29 -16.60
CA ALA A 299 19.12 -5.43 -15.69
C ALA A 299 18.69 -5.48 -14.22
N LEU A 300 17.72 -4.66 -13.81
CA LEU A 300 17.17 -4.71 -12.45
C LEU A 300 16.41 -6.01 -12.17
N ALA A 301 15.66 -6.53 -13.15
CA ALA A 301 14.94 -7.78 -13.01
C ALA A 301 15.93 -8.97 -12.88
N GLU A 302 17.00 -8.98 -13.67
CA GLU A 302 18.08 -9.98 -13.57
C GLU A 302 18.79 -9.94 -12.21
N LEU A 303 19.08 -8.75 -11.68
CA LEU A 303 19.60 -8.61 -10.32
C LEU A 303 18.60 -9.10 -9.27
N GLY A 304 17.33 -8.73 -9.43
CA GLY A 304 16.25 -9.13 -8.55
C GLY A 304 16.10 -10.65 -8.45
N LEU A 305 16.24 -11.36 -9.58
CA LEU A 305 16.16 -12.82 -9.62
C LEU A 305 17.19 -13.52 -8.71
N ARG A 306 18.36 -12.90 -8.50
CA ARG A 306 19.39 -13.42 -7.57
C ARG A 306 18.98 -13.34 -6.09
N LEU A 307 17.96 -12.53 -5.78
CA LEU A 307 17.43 -12.34 -4.44
C LEU A 307 16.18 -13.18 -4.19
N GLY A 308 15.34 -13.36 -5.22
CA GLY A 308 14.16 -14.21 -5.17
C GLY A 308 13.38 -14.27 -6.48
N ALA A 309 12.69 -15.38 -6.72
CA ALA A 309 11.96 -15.65 -7.97
C ALA A 309 10.82 -14.65 -8.26
N ASP A 310 10.20 -14.07 -7.22
CA ASP A 310 9.11 -13.10 -7.35
C ASP A 310 9.62 -11.65 -7.50
N VAL A 311 10.91 -11.36 -7.26
CA VAL A 311 11.43 -9.97 -7.33
C VAL A 311 11.27 -9.36 -8.73
N PRO A 312 11.51 -10.09 -9.84
CA PRO A 312 11.34 -9.55 -11.19
C PRO A 312 9.95 -8.99 -11.47
N VAL A 313 8.86 -9.60 -10.99
CA VAL A 313 7.50 -9.10 -11.30
C VAL A 313 7.23 -7.75 -10.63
N PHE A 314 7.79 -7.54 -9.44
CA PHE A 314 7.69 -6.25 -8.74
C PHE A 314 8.57 -5.18 -9.38
N VAL A 315 9.77 -5.53 -9.84
CA VAL A 315 10.64 -4.62 -10.62
C VAL A 315 9.93 -4.17 -11.89
N ARG A 316 9.38 -5.10 -12.68
CA ARG A 316 8.65 -4.77 -13.92
C ARG A 316 7.33 -4.04 -13.65
N GLY A 317 6.73 -4.25 -12.47
CA GLY A 317 5.59 -3.49 -11.97
C GLY A 317 4.30 -3.68 -12.76
N ARG A 318 4.13 -4.83 -13.43
CA ARG A 318 2.96 -5.17 -14.25
C ARG A 318 2.43 -6.54 -13.88
N SER A 319 1.11 -6.72 -13.97
CA SER A 319 0.52 -8.07 -13.88
C SER A 319 1.03 -8.92 -15.05
N ALA A 320 1.39 -10.18 -14.78
CA ALA A 320 2.12 -10.99 -15.75
C ALA A 320 1.76 -12.47 -15.66
N TRP A 321 1.70 -13.12 -16.81
CA TRP A 321 1.88 -14.56 -16.93
C TRP A 321 3.36 -14.87 -16.66
N ALA A 322 3.65 -15.85 -15.82
CA ALA A 322 5.01 -16.24 -15.48
C ALA A 322 5.22 -17.73 -15.73
N GLU A 323 6.38 -18.05 -16.30
CA GLU A 323 6.90 -19.40 -16.47
C GLU A 323 8.32 -19.53 -15.85
N GLY A 324 9.01 -20.64 -16.10
CA GLY A 324 10.34 -20.91 -15.53
C GLY A 324 10.22 -21.23 -14.05
N VAL A 325 11.00 -20.60 -13.20
CA VAL A 325 10.79 -20.61 -11.74
C VAL A 325 9.93 -19.42 -11.26
N GLY A 326 9.37 -18.64 -12.19
CA GLY A 326 8.57 -17.42 -11.93
C GLY A 326 9.15 -16.15 -12.55
N GLU A 327 10.31 -16.24 -13.19
CA GLU A 327 11.09 -15.15 -13.78
C GLU A 327 10.77 -14.86 -15.24
N ALA A 328 10.25 -15.84 -15.98
CA ALA A 328 9.93 -15.69 -17.40
C ALA A 328 8.56 -15.00 -17.55
N LEU A 329 8.58 -13.66 -17.53
CA LEU A 329 7.38 -12.83 -17.43
C LEU A 329 6.88 -12.34 -18.80
N SER A 330 5.61 -12.60 -19.09
CA SER A 330 4.84 -12.03 -20.20
C SER A 330 3.72 -11.15 -19.64
N PRO A 331 3.73 -9.82 -19.85
CA PRO A 331 2.67 -8.95 -19.36
C PRO A 331 1.28 -9.37 -19.84
N ILE A 332 0.30 -9.31 -18.95
CA ILE A 332 -1.09 -9.63 -19.26
C ILE A 332 -2.04 -8.57 -18.69
N ARG A 333 -3.02 -8.16 -19.50
CA ARG A 333 -4.07 -7.24 -19.04
C ARG A 333 -5.16 -8.03 -18.34
N LEU A 334 -5.44 -7.65 -17.10
CA LEU A 334 -6.49 -8.26 -16.27
C LEU A 334 -7.61 -7.23 -16.02
N PRO A 335 -8.87 -7.67 -15.94
CA PRO A 335 -9.97 -6.76 -15.61
C PRO A 335 -9.78 -6.16 -14.21
N ARG A 336 -10.30 -4.94 -14.00
CA ARG A 336 -10.37 -4.37 -12.66
C ARG A 336 -11.25 -5.26 -11.77
N ARG A 337 -10.68 -5.64 -10.64
CA ARG A 337 -11.23 -6.57 -9.66
C ARG A 337 -10.77 -6.15 -8.28
N TRP A 338 -11.58 -6.54 -7.30
CA TRP A 338 -11.28 -6.38 -5.88
C TRP A 338 -11.05 -7.76 -5.28
N TYR A 339 -10.21 -7.81 -4.25
CA TYR A 339 -9.83 -9.04 -3.60
C TYR A 339 -10.04 -8.91 -2.10
N VAL A 340 -10.67 -9.91 -1.51
CA VAL A 340 -10.64 -10.12 -0.06
C VAL A 340 -9.48 -11.08 0.20
N VAL A 341 -8.43 -10.62 0.86
CA VAL A 341 -7.27 -11.42 1.25
C VAL A 341 -7.38 -11.71 2.74
N LEU A 342 -7.36 -12.99 3.12
CA LEU A 342 -7.33 -13.40 4.51
C LEU A 342 -5.96 -13.92 4.92
N ASP A 343 -5.47 -13.42 6.04
CA ASP A 343 -4.37 -14.00 6.79
C ASP A 343 -4.93 -14.90 7.91
N PRO A 344 -4.72 -16.22 7.85
CA PRO A 344 -5.12 -17.13 8.91
C PRO A 344 -4.18 -17.11 10.13
N HIS A 345 -3.10 -16.32 10.11
CA HIS A 345 -2.05 -16.27 11.12
C HIS A 345 -1.39 -17.64 11.37
N GLU A 346 -1.17 -18.38 10.28
CA GLU A 346 -0.46 -19.65 10.28
C GLU A 346 0.71 -19.59 9.29
N HIS A 347 1.93 -19.80 9.78
CA HIS A 347 3.12 -19.80 8.96
C HIS A 347 3.25 -21.11 8.17
N VAL A 348 3.34 -21.01 6.85
CA VAL A 348 3.45 -22.15 5.93
C VAL A 348 4.85 -22.16 5.29
N PRO A 349 5.76 -23.06 5.71
CA PRO A 349 7.12 -23.09 5.17
C PRO A 349 7.15 -23.59 3.72
N THR A 350 7.42 -22.70 2.77
CA THR A 350 7.48 -23.01 1.33
C THR A 350 8.40 -24.19 0.99
N ALA A 351 9.58 -24.27 1.63
CA ALA A 351 10.54 -25.35 1.39
C ALA A 351 9.99 -26.73 1.80
N ALA A 352 9.22 -26.80 2.90
CA ALA A 352 8.62 -28.05 3.36
C ALA A 352 7.54 -28.54 2.37
N LEU A 353 6.74 -27.61 1.82
CA LEU A 353 5.75 -27.95 0.80
C LEU A 353 6.40 -28.47 -0.49
N PHE A 354 7.46 -27.82 -0.98
CA PHE A 354 8.18 -28.31 -2.16
C PHE A 354 8.82 -29.69 -1.97
N ALA A 355 9.17 -30.05 -0.72
CA ALA A 355 9.69 -31.37 -0.37
C ALA A 355 8.59 -32.43 -0.19
N ASP A 356 7.32 -32.03 -0.18
CA ASP A 356 6.22 -32.90 0.23
C ASP A 356 5.89 -34.00 -0.80
N PRO A 357 5.83 -35.29 -0.41
CA PRO A 357 5.61 -36.37 -1.37
C PRO A 357 4.27 -36.30 -2.11
N GLU A 358 3.24 -35.68 -1.53
CA GLU A 358 1.90 -35.59 -2.13
C GLU A 358 1.74 -34.37 -3.06
N LEU A 359 2.74 -33.50 -3.13
CA LEU A 359 2.70 -32.35 -4.04
C LEU A 359 2.73 -32.81 -5.51
N THR A 360 1.72 -32.38 -6.26
CA THR A 360 1.66 -32.61 -7.72
C THR A 360 2.72 -31.77 -8.42
N ARG A 361 3.57 -32.42 -9.25
CA ARG A 361 4.75 -31.80 -9.89
C ARG A 361 4.82 -31.99 -11.41
N ASN A 362 3.76 -32.49 -12.01
CA ASN A 362 3.67 -32.89 -13.41
C ASN A 362 2.34 -32.43 -14.03
N ALA A 363 1.82 -31.28 -13.58
CA ALA A 363 0.58 -30.74 -14.12
C ALA A 363 0.75 -30.43 -15.62
N PRO A 364 -0.29 -30.65 -16.45
CA PRO A 364 -0.25 -30.23 -17.85
C PRO A 364 -0.10 -28.72 -17.94
N ARG A 365 0.67 -28.26 -18.93
CA ARG A 365 0.85 -26.83 -19.19
C ARG A 365 -0.50 -26.19 -19.51
N ALA A 366 -0.78 -25.07 -18.87
CA ALA A 366 -1.89 -24.20 -19.21
C ALA A 366 -1.50 -23.25 -20.34
N THR A 367 -2.51 -22.75 -21.06
CA THR A 367 -2.36 -21.66 -22.04
C THR A 367 -2.96 -20.38 -21.47
N ILE A 368 -2.51 -19.22 -21.94
CA ILE A 368 -3.10 -17.93 -21.58
C ILE A 368 -4.60 -17.91 -21.90
N SER A 369 -5.02 -18.51 -23.03
CA SER A 369 -6.45 -18.59 -23.41
C SER A 369 -7.27 -19.39 -22.39
N ALA A 370 -6.76 -20.53 -21.91
CA ALA A 370 -7.46 -21.36 -20.92
C ALA A 370 -7.56 -20.67 -19.55
N PHE A 371 -6.55 -19.86 -19.18
CA PHE A 371 -6.64 -19.02 -17.99
C PHE A 371 -7.70 -17.91 -18.17
N VAL A 372 -7.69 -17.21 -19.29
CA VAL A 372 -8.63 -16.11 -19.57
C VAL A 372 -10.09 -16.61 -19.66
N SER A 373 -10.32 -17.83 -20.14
CA SER A 373 -11.65 -18.46 -20.14
C SER A 373 -12.11 -18.93 -18.75
N GLY A 374 -11.24 -18.93 -17.75
CA GLY A 374 -11.52 -19.40 -16.39
C GLY A 374 -11.38 -20.91 -16.20
N GLU A 375 -10.88 -21.65 -17.20
CA GLU A 375 -10.67 -23.10 -17.12
C GLU A 375 -9.50 -23.49 -16.19
N THR A 376 -8.61 -22.55 -15.87
CA THR A 376 -7.45 -22.78 -14.99
C THR A 376 -7.40 -21.72 -13.89
N ALA A 377 -7.75 -22.13 -12.67
CA ALA A 377 -7.71 -21.27 -11.47
C ALA A 377 -7.03 -21.91 -10.24
N ASP A 378 -6.64 -23.18 -10.33
CA ASP A 378 -6.15 -23.94 -9.17
C ASP A 378 -4.70 -23.60 -8.79
N ASN A 379 -4.39 -23.83 -7.52
CA ASN A 379 -3.04 -23.73 -6.97
C ASN A 379 -2.53 -25.13 -6.56
N ALA A 380 -1.38 -25.54 -7.11
CA ALA A 380 -0.78 -26.85 -6.89
C ALA A 380 -0.49 -27.16 -5.42
N PHE A 381 -0.27 -26.14 -4.59
CA PHE A 381 -0.03 -26.31 -3.16
C PHE A 381 -1.31 -26.52 -2.36
N GLU A 382 -2.47 -26.11 -2.88
CA GLU A 382 -3.71 -26.04 -2.09
C GLU A 382 -4.11 -27.38 -1.47
N PRO A 383 -4.10 -28.53 -2.17
CA PRO A 383 -4.46 -29.82 -1.56
C PRO A 383 -3.54 -30.19 -0.38
N VAL A 384 -2.23 -30.01 -0.56
CA VAL A 384 -1.19 -30.32 0.44
C VAL A 384 -1.31 -29.38 1.64
N VAL A 385 -1.55 -28.10 1.39
CA VAL A 385 -1.74 -27.07 2.43
C VAL A 385 -3.00 -27.33 3.23
N ARG A 386 -4.14 -27.64 2.58
CA ARG A 386 -5.37 -27.99 3.28
C ARG A 386 -5.19 -29.19 4.22
N ALA A 387 -4.42 -30.19 3.80
CA ALA A 387 -4.18 -31.39 4.61
C ALA A 387 -3.26 -31.12 5.83
N ARG A 388 -2.32 -30.19 5.72
CA ARG A 388 -1.25 -29.97 6.73
C ARG A 388 -1.47 -28.74 7.61
N HIS A 389 -2.27 -27.79 7.16
CA HIS A 389 -2.46 -26.48 7.79
C HIS A 389 -3.95 -26.19 8.03
N PRO A 390 -4.52 -26.67 9.15
CA PRO A 390 -5.95 -26.61 9.41
C PRO A 390 -6.54 -25.19 9.48
N ARG A 391 -5.77 -24.18 9.91
CA ARG A 391 -6.30 -22.80 9.94
C ARG A 391 -6.41 -22.24 8.53
N VAL A 392 -5.45 -22.55 7.64
CA VAL A 392 -5.53 -22.21 6.21
C VAL A 392 -6.73 -22.90 5.56
N ALA A 393 -6.96 -24.19 5.85
CA ALA A 393 -8.13 -24.91 5.35
C ALA A 393 -9.44 -24.25 5.82
N THR A 394 -9.51 -23.88 7.09
CA THR A 394 -10.69 -23.19 7.66
C THR A 394 -10.93 -21.83 7.00
N ALA A 395 -9.86 -21.08 6.70
CA ALA A 395 -9.97 -19.80 6.00
C ALA A 395 -10.46 -19.96 4.55
N LEU A 396 -9.96 -20.99 3.83
CA LEU A 396 -10.47 -21.36 2.49
C LEU A 396 -11.97 -21.71 2.55
N ASP A 397 -12.37 -22.58 3.47
CA ASP A 397 -13.77 -23.02 3.60
C ASP A 397 -14.70 -21.87 3.98
N TRP A 398 -14.23 -20.95 4.83
CA TRP A 398 -15.00 -19.75 5.16
C TRP A 398 -15.19 -18.82 3.95
N LEU A 399 -14.12 -18.51 3.20
CA LEU A 399 -14.24 -17.70 1.97
C LEU A 399 -15.06 -18.40 0.89
N ALA A 400 -15.00 -19.74 0.83
CA ALA A 400 -15.75 -20.53 -0.13
C ALA A 400 -17.27 -20.36 0.01
N GLY A 401 -17.75 -19.95 1.19
CA GLY A 401 -19.14 -19.57 1.42
C GLY A 401 -19.61 -18.33 0.62
N PHE A 402 -18.68 -17.57 0.05
CA PHE A 402 -18.96 -16.34 -0.71
C PHE A 402 -18.58 -16.44 -2.20
N GLY A 403 -17.83 -17.47 -2.61
CA GLY A 403 -17.42 -17.68 -3.99
C GLY A 403 -16.20 -18.60 -4.11
N HIS A 404 -15.51 -18.57 -5.24
CA HIS A 404 -14.35 -19.42 -5.46
C HIS A 404 -13.09 -18.87 -4.75
N ALA A 405 -12.85 -19.37 -3.54
CA ALA A 405 -11.66 -19.07 -2.74
C ALA A 405 -10.43 -19.80 -3.27
N ARG A 406 -9.27 -19.16 -3.20
CA ARG A 406 -7.99 -19.70 -3.71
C ARG A 406 -6.85 -19.43 -2.76
N LEU A 407 -5.86 -20.32 -2.73
CA LEU A 407 -4.58 -20.09 -2.06
C LEU A 407 -3.68 -19.15 -2.88
N SER A 408 -2.98 -18.18 -2.25
CA SER A 408 -1.92 -17.41 -2.94
C SER A 408 -0.54 -17.99 -2.67
N GLY A 409 0.29 -18.10 -3.72
CA GLY A 409 1.64 -18.64 -3.62
C GLY A 409 1.64 -20.03 -2.99
N SER A 410 2.49 -20.25 -2.00
CA SER A 410 2.47 -21.48 -1.19
C SER A 410 1.61 -21.37 0.08
N GLY A 411 0.78 -20.34 0.22
CA GLY A 411 0.10 -19.97 1.48
C GLY A 411 1.01 -19.18 2.42
N GLY A 412 0.57 -18.81 3.62
CA GLY A 412 -0.72 -19.17 4.25
C GLY A 412 -1.95 -18.34 3.87
N CYS A 413 -1.79 -17.20 3.18
CA CYS A 413 -2.92 -16.34 2.85
C CYS A 413 -3.79 -16.94 1.73
N VAL A 414 -5.08 -16.67 1.84
CA VAL A 414 -6.11 -17.11 0.90
C VAL A 414 -6.87 -15.89 0.40
N PHE A 415 -7.47 -15.98 -0.78
CA PHE A 415 -8.17 -14.84 -1.35
C PHE A 415 -9.43 -15.23 -2.11
N LEU A 416 -10.32 -14.25 -2.22
CA LEU A 416 -11.54 -14.31 -3.03
C LEU A 416 -11.61 -13.08 -3.93
N GLU A 417 -11.92 -13.28 -5.21
CA GLU A 417 -12.12 -12.19 -6.17
C GLU A 417 -13.58 -11.73 -6.19
N THR A 418 -13.78 -10.41 -6.23
CA THR A 418 -15.09 -9.77 -6.40
C THR A 418 -15.05 -8.72 -7.52
N ARG A 419 -16.24 -8.35 -8.03
CA ARG A 419 -16.38 -7.35 -9.09
C ARG A 419 -16.35 -5.91 -8.57
N THR A 420 -16.82 -5.69 -7.34
CA THR A 420 -17.02 -4.35 -6.77
C THR A 420 -16.35 -4.25 -5.40
N HIS A 421 -15.93 -3.04 -5.06
CA HIS A 421 -15.33 -2.72 -3.76
C HIS A 421 -16.30 -3.05 -2.61
N GLU A 422 -17.54 -2.59 -2.74
CA GLU A 422 -18.62 -2.81 -1.77
C GLU A 422 -18.82 -4.30 -1.44
N ALA A 423 -18.80 -5.18 -2.45
CA ALA A 423 -18.92 -6.62 -2.22
C ALA A 423 -17.72 -7.18 -1.45
N ALA A 424 -16.51 -6.71 -1.74
CA ALA A 424 -15.33 -7.13 -0.98
C ALA A 424 -15.39 -6.65 0.48
N LEU A 425 -15.76 -5.39 0.71
CA LEU A 425 -15.94 -4.83 2.05
C LEU A 425 -17.02 -5.55 2.85
N ALA A 426 -18.16 -5.87 2.24
CA ALA A 426 -19.25 -6.59 2.88
C ALA A 426 -18.85 -8.02 3.32
N ILE A 427 -17.92 -8.64 2.61
CA ILE A 427 -17.35 -9.94 2.99
C ILE A 427 -16.31 -9.74 4.11
N ALA A 428 -15.38 -8.81 3.94
CA ALA A 428 -14.31 -8.54 4.91
C ALA A 428 -14.85 -8.11 6.28
N SER A 429 -15.93 -7.32 6.33
CA SER A 429 -16.57 -6.89 7.59
C SER A 429 -17.16 -8.05 8.40
N ARG A 430 -17.38 -9.21 7.77
CA ARG A 430 -17.85 -10.44 8.41
C ARG A 430 -16.70 -11.37 8.83
N CYS A 431 -15.45 -10.94 8.64
CA CYS A 431 -14.26 -11.75 8.94
C CYS A 431 -14.29 -12.24 10.41
N PRO A 432 -14.09 -13.54 10.67
CA PRO A 432 -13.97 -14.05 12.02
C PRO A 432 -12.75 -13.45 12.72
N LYS A 433 -12.86 -13.19 14.03
CA LYS A 433 -11.77 -12.62 14.87
C LYS A 433 -10.46 -13.41 14.86
N GLY A 434 -10.48 -14.68 14.43
CA GLY A 434 -9.30 -15.54 14.34
C GLY A 434 -8.43 -15.31 13.10
N PHE A 435 -8.90 -14.47 12.16
CA PHE A 435 -8.25 -14.12 10.90
C PHE A 435 -8.18 -12.59 10.77
N THR A 436 -7.28 -12.11 9.92
CA THR A 436 -7.29 -10.72 9.46
C THR A 436 -7.71 -10.66 8.00
N ALA A 437 -8.61 -9.73 7.66
CA ALA A 437 -9.04 -9.49 6.30
C ALA A 437 -8.48 -8.17 5.77
N HIS A 438 -8.01 -8.18 4.53
CA HIS A 438 -7.65 -7.00 3.77
C HIS A 438 -8.45 -6.95 2.47
N VAL A 439 -8.96 -5.78 2.13
CA VAL A 439 -9.56 -5.50 0.83
C VAL A 439 -8.55 -4.72 0.00
N ALA A 440 -8.31 -5.16 -1.22
CA ALA A 440 -7.39 -4.50 -2.13
C ALA A 440 -7.88 -4.61 -3.58
N ALA A 441 -7.65 -3.57 -4.38
CA ALA A 441 -7.85 -3.65 -5.81
C ALA A 441 -6.63 -4.28 -6.48
N GLY A 442 -6.89 -5.04 -7.53
CA GLY A 442 -5.83 -5.42 -8.45
C GLY A 442 -5.42 -4.25 -9.34
N VAL A 443 -4.12 -4.03 -9.48
CA VAL A 443 -3.55 -2.85 -10.15
C VAL A 443 -2.64 -3.19 -11.32
N ASP A 444 -2.62 -2.28 -12.28
CA ASP A 444 -1.71 -2.22 -13.41
C ASP A 444 -1.73 -0.77 -13.95
N PRO A 445 -0.66 0.03 -13.79
CA PRO A 445 0.66 -0.34 -13.28
C PRO A 445 0.73 -0.47 -11.74
N SER A 446 1.84 -1.02 -11.26
CA SER A 446 2.21 -1.11 -9.85
C SER A 446 2.28 0.27 -9.15
N PRO A 447 1.84 0.39 -7.88
CA PRO A 447 2.04 1.59 -7.06
C PRO A 447 3.50 2.04 -6.97
N LEU A 448 4.46 1.10 -7.01
CA LEU A 448 5.89 1.39 -7.04
C LEU A 448 6.28 2.20 -8.29
N GLN A 449 5.77 1.82 -9.47
CA GLN A 449 6.09 2.49 -10.73
C GLN A 449 5.42 3.87 -10.84
N VAL A 450 4.24 4.02 -10.24
CA VAL A 450 3.58 5.34 -10.09
C VAL A 450 4.42 6.25 -9.21
N ALA A 451 4.84 5.77 -8.03
CA ALA A 451 5.69 6.54 -7.11
C ALA A 451 7.06 6.88 -7.73
N ARG A 452 7.69 5.94 -8.45
CA ARG A 452 8.94 6.19 -9.17
C ARG A 452 8.80 7.31 -10.18
N SER A 453 7.77 7.27 -11.03
CA SER A 453 7.54 8.31 -12.04
C SER A 453 7.43 9.69 -11.39
N ARG A 454 6.70 9.76 -10.26
CA ARG A 454 6.52 11.00 -9.50
C ARG A 454 7.83 11.50 -8.86
N ILE A 455 8.57 10.64 -8.17
CA ILE A 455 9.83 11.02 -7.50
C ILE A 455 10.91 11.43 -8.51
N VAL A 456 11.03 10.71 -9.63
CA VAL A 456 12.02 11.02 -10.68
C VAL A 456 11.68 12.32 -11.41
N ALA A 457 10.39 12.61 -11.64
CA ALA A 457 9.97 13.87 -12.26
C ALA A 457 10.15 15.10 -11.35
N GLY A 458 10.29 14.89 -10.04
CA GLY A 458 10.43 15.96 -9.05
C GLY A 458 11.82 16.60 -8.97
N ASP A 459 12.82 16.06 -9.69
CA ASP A 459 14.24 16.42 -9.63
C ASP A 459 14.78 16.58 -8.19
N ILE A 460 15.54 15.60 -7.71
CA ILE A 460 16.17 15.70 -6.38
C ILE A 460 17.27 16.77 -6.44
N VAL A 461 17.09 17.83 -5.67
CA VAL A 461 18.00 18.97 -5.65
C VAL A 461 19.32 18.56 -4.99
N THR A 462 20.42 18.81 -5.70
CA THR A 462 21.81 18.47 -5.32
C THR A 462 22.36 19.33 -4.21
#